data_AF-G8UHK9-F1
#
_entry.id   AF-G8UHK9-F1
#
_cell.length_a   1.000
_cell.length_b   1.000
_cell.length_c   1.000
_cell.angle_alpha   90.00
_cell.angle_beta   90.00
_cell.angle_gamma   90.00
#
_symmetry.space_group_name_H-M   'P 1'
#
loop_
_entity.id
_entity.type
_entity.pdbx_description
1 polymer ?
#
loop_
_entity_poly.entity_id
_entity_poly.type
_entity_poly.pdbx_seq_one_letter_code
_entity_poly.pdbx_strand_id
1 'polypeptide(L)'
;MGIVIFFYHYSRYTNNPIYEEFAGELLDEVYEDIHRGMSFDFENGLCGIGWGIEYLLQNGYIEGDSDEILEDIDRKIMEYDPRRITDTTFRSGFPGLSCYIRTRLNSPCRNPDTVPFDALYLSEWENIPDNSEEWQGATEQILIRISGTSPPNKNITDGPPGLENGCAGYGLNILLK
;
A
#
# COMPACT_ATOMS: atom_id res chain seq x y z
N MET A 1 -2.11 7.26 -4.12
CA MET A 1 -1.14 6.66 -3.17
C MET A 1 0.31 6.63 -3.66
N GLY A 2 0.64 6.05 -4.82
CA GLY A 2 2.05 5.94 -5.25
C GLY A 2 2.85 7.25 -5.31
N ILE A 3 2.19 8.32 -5.77
CA ILE A 3 2.76 9.68 -5.84
C ILE A 3 2.99 10.26 -4.43
N VAL A 4 2.06 10.02 -3.50
CA VAL A 4 2.15 10.43 -2.09
C VAL A 4 3.42 9.86 -1.47
N ILE A 5 3.62 8.54 -1.60
CA ILE A 5 4.83 7.85 -1.11
C ILE A 5 6.09 8.50 -1.68
N PHE A 6 6.12 8.75 -3.00
CA PHE A 6 7.26 9.40 -3.63
C PHE A 6 7.59 10.77 -3.03
N PHE A 7 6.59 11.65 -2.84
CA PHE A 7 6.85 13.00 -2.34
C PHE A 7 7.27 13.02 -0.86
N TYR A 8 6.77 12.12 -0.04
CA TYR A 8 7.27 11.92 1.33
C TYR A 8 8.76 11.54 1.33
N HIS A 9 9.17 10.59 0.48
CA HIS A 9 10.58 10.26 0.28
C HIS A 9 11.39 11.44 -0.23
N TYR A 10 10.85 12.18 -1.20
CA TYR A 10 11.54 13.30 -1.83
C TYR A 10 11.72 14.49 -0.88
N SER A 11 10.76 14.75 0.02
CA SER A 11 10.89 15.72 1.10
C SER A 11 12.10 15.42 1.97
N ARG A 12 12.22 14.19 2.48
CA ARG A 12 13.36 13.77 3.31
C ARG A 12 14.68 13.84 2.55
N TYR A 13 14.71 13.41 1.30
CA TYR A 13 15.92 13.45 0.47
C TYR A 13 16.42 14.88 0.24
N THR A 14 15.51 15.81 -0.05
CA THR A 14 15.85 17.22 -0.32
C THR A 14 15.94 18.09 0.93
N ASN A 15 15.45 17.58 2.07
CA ASN A 15 15.22 18.32 3.31
C ASN A 15 14.40 19.61 3.06
N ASN A 16 13.36 19.50 2.22
CA ASN A 16 12.48 20.61 1.87
C ASN A 16 11.02 20.29 2.25
N PRO A 17 10.46 20.96 3.27
CA PRO A 17 9.15 20.65 3.83
C PRO A 17 7.99 20.91 2.85
N ILE A 18 8.20 21.69 1.79
CA ILE A 18 7.17 21.94 0.76
C ILE A 18 6.68 20.62 0.14
N TYR A 19 7.57 19.64 -0.04
CA TYR A 19 7.18 18.35 -0.61
C TYR A 19 6.40 17.47 0.37
N GLU A 20 6.63 17.64 1.67
CA GLU A 20 5.85 16.95 2.70
C GLU A 20 4.46 17.55 2.84
N GLU A 21 4.37 18.88 2.84
CA GLU A 21 3.08 19.60 2.81
C GLU A 21 2.25 19.17 1.59
N PHE A 22 2.87 19.13 0.41
CA PHE A 22 2.22 18.65 -0.80
C PHE A 22 1.83 17.17 -0.74
N ALA A 23 2.67 16.31 -0.16
CA ALA A 23 2.33 14.90 0.02
C ALA A 23 1.16 14.71 1.00
N GLY A 24 1.06 15.57 2.02
CA GLY A 24 -0.06 15.62 2.96
C GLY A 24 -1.36 15.99 2.26
N GLU A 25 -1.37 17.06 1.46
CA GLU A 25 -2.55 17.46 0.67
C GLU A 25 -3.02 16.32 -0.26
N LEU A 26 -2.10 15.67 -0.96
CA LEU A 26 -2.43 14.52 -1.82
C LEU A 26 -2.92 13.30 -1.03
N LEU A 27 -2.47 13.13 0.21
CA LEU A 27 -2.94 12.04 1.08
C LEU A 27 -4.38 12.31 1.52
N ASP A 28 -4.69 13.55 1.90
CA ASP A 28 -6.05 13.99 2.25
C ASP A 28 -7.02 13.78 1.08
N GLU A 29 -6.63 14.15 -0.14
CA GLU A 29 -7.41 13.87 -1.35
C GLU A 29 -7.69 12.35 -1.52
N VAL A 30 -6.68 11.51 -1.29
CA VAL A 30 -6.86 10.05 -1.36
C VAL A 30 -7.88 9.56 -0.33
N TYR A 31 -7.87 10.11 0.89
CA TYR A 31 -8.85 9.76 1.93
C TYR A 31 -10.26 10.21 1.57
N GLU A 32 -10.42 11.44 1.04
CA GLU A 32 -11.71 11.98 0.60
C GLU A 32 -12.33 11.15 -0.55
N ASP A 33 -11.48 10.58 -1.41
CA ASP A 33 -11.89 9.71 -2.51
C ASP A 33 -12.27 8.28 -2.08
N ILE A 34 -12.05 7.88 -0.81
CA ILE A 34 -12.46 6.55 -0.34
C ILE A 34 -13.98 6.47 -0.28
N HIS A 35 -14.55 5.59 -1.11
CA HIS A 35 -16.00 5.36 -1.17
C HIS A 35 -16.35 3.87 -1.19
N ARG A 36 -17.61 3.55 -0.84
CA ARG A 36 -18.11 2.16 -0.69
C ARG A 36 -18.02 1.28 -1.94
N GLY A 37 -17.81 1.88 -3.11
CA GLY A 37 -17.77 1.21 -4.41
C GLY A 37 -16.36 0.95 -4.93
N MET A 38 -15.33 1.35 -4.16
CA MET A 38 -13.94 1.07 -4.51
C MET A 38 -13.68 -0.43 -4.48
N SER A 39 -12.82 -0.90 -5.38
CA SER A 39 -12.39 -2.30 -5.41
C SER A 39 -11.49 -2.62 -4.21
N PHE A 40 -11.39 -3.89 -3.84
CA PHE A 40 -10.46 -4.31 -2.80
C PHE A 40 -9.00 -4.30 -3.28
N ASP A 41 -8.76 -4.19 -4.59
CA ASP A 41 -7.48 -4.52 -5.18
C ASP A 41 -6.30 -3.64 -4.75
N PHE A 42 -5.09 -4.08 -5.09
CA PHE A 42 -3.86 -3.41 -4.67
C PHE A 42 -3.50 -2.24 -5.59
N GLU A 43 -3.73 -2.33 -6.89
CA GLU A 43 -3.29 -1.30 -7.84
C GLU A 43 -4.15 -0.02 -7.76
N ASN A 44 -5.47 -0.17 -7.65
CA ASN A 44 -6.45 0.91 -7.77
C ASN A 44 -7.44 0.94 -6.59
N GLY A 45 -7.28 0.07 -5.60
CA GLY A 45 -8.27 -0.17 -4.56
C GLY A 45 -7.77 -0.03 -3.13
N LEU A 46 -8.61 -0.53 -2.23
CA LEU A 46 -8.48 -0.39 -0.78
C LEU A 46 -7.20 -1.02 -0.23
N CYS A 47 -6.76 -2.18 -0.75
CA CYS A 47 -5.52 -2.81 -0.29
C CYS A 47 -4.30 -1.93 -0.58
N GLY A 48 -4.24 -1.27 -1.74
CA GLY A 48 -3.14 -0.39 -2.10
C GLY A 48 -3.10 0.88 -1.26
N ILE A 49 -4.26 1.47 -1.00
CA ILE A 49 -4.40 2.64 -0.13
C ILE A 49 -4.00 2.29 1.29
N GLY A 50 -4.60 1.25 1.88
CA GLY A 50 -4.31 0.82 3.24
C GLY A 50 -2.84 0.41 3.43
N TRP A 51 -2.28 -0.34 2.48
CA TRP A 51 -0.86 -0.69 2.50
C TRP A 51 0.05 0.54 2.43
N GLY A 52 -0.31 1.53 1.61
CA GLY A 52 0.45 2.77 1.48
C GLY A 52 0.43 3.63 2.75
N ILE A 53 -0.72 3.74 3.41
CA ILE A 53 -0.85 4.42 4.72
C ILE A 53 0.01 3.72 5.77
N GLU A 54 -0.10 2.39 5.84
CA GLU A 54 0.67 1.58 6.77
C GLU A 54 2.18 1.71 6.53
N TYR A 55 2.61 1.74 5.26
CA TYR A 55 4.00 2.01 4.88
C TYR A 55 4.50 3.37 5.41
N LEU A 56 3.68 4.42 5.25
CA LEU A 56 4.01 5.77 5.71
C LEU A 56 4.14 5.84 7.24
N LEU A 57 3.24 5.17 7.97
CA LEU A 57 3.31 5.04 9.44
C LEU A 57 4.58 4.31 9.89
N GLN A 58 4.86 3.13 9.31
CA GLN A 58 6.04 2.32 9.66
C GLN A 58 7.37 3.05 9.47
N ASN A 59 7.41 3.94 8.47
CA ASN A 59 8.59 4.73 8.17
C ASN A 59 8.59 6.12 8.83
N GLY A 60 7.59 6.43 9.67
CA GLY A 60 7.47 7.69 10.40
C GLY A 60 7.27 8.92 9.51
N TYR A 61 6.71 8.74 8.32
CA TYR A 61 6.35 9.86 7.42
C TYR A 61 5.09 10.57 7.89
N ILE A 62 4.20 9.81 8.54
CA ILE A 62 2.98 10.31 9.19
C ILE A 62 2.89 9.71 10.59
N GLU A 63 2.18 10.38 11.48
CA GLU A 63 1.93 9.94 12.85
C GLU A 63 0.45 9.58 13.02
N GLY A 64 0.15 8.61 13.89
CA GLY A 64 -1.23 8.24 14.23
C GLY A 64 -1.34 6.80 14.72
N ASP A 65 -2.52 6.45 15.24
CA ASP A 65 -2.84 5.07 15.59
C ASP A 65 -3.25 4.32 14.32
N SER A 66 -2.42 3.35 13.94
CA SER A 66 -2.58 2.50 12.77
C SER A 66 -3.89 1.71 12.79
N ASP A 67 -4.37 1.28 13.97
CA ASP A 67 -5.65 0.57 14.10
C ASP A 67 -6.84 1.51 13.90
N GLU A 68 -6.80 2.71 14.46
CA GLU A 68 -7.88 3.70 14.28
C GLU A 68 -7.95 4.20 12.84
N ILE A 69 -6.80 4.48 12.22
CA ILE A 69 -6.73 5.02 10.85
C ILE A 69 -7.26 4.01 9.81
N LEU A 70 -6.94 2.72 9.98
CA LEU A 70 -7.21 1.68 8.98
C LEU A 70 -8.46 0.85 9.29
N GLU A 71 -9.15 1.07 10.41
CA GLU A 71 -10.33 0.29 10.83
C GLU A 71 -11.40 0.19 9.73
N ASP A 72 -11.72 1.30 9.07
CA ASP A 72 -12.76 1.32 8.03
C ASP A 72 -12.35 0.55 6.77
N ILE A 73 -11.06 0.59 6.42
CA ILE A 73 -10.50 -0.18 5.30
C ILE A 73 -10.50 -1.66 5.68
N ASP A 74 -10.01 -2.02 6.87
CA ASP A 74 -9.96 -3.39 7.38
C ASP A 74 -11.36 -4.01 7.39
N ARG A 75 -12.35 -3.29 7.92
CA ARG A 75 -13.77 -3.68 7.92
C ARG A 75 -14.33 -3.86 6.52
N LYS A 76 -13.99 -2.97 5.58
CA LYS A 76 -14.48 -3.06 4.20
C LYS A 76 -13.86 -4.22 3.44
N ILE A 77 -12.58 -4.51 3.69
CA ILE A 77 -11.89 -5.68 3.13
C ILE A 77 -12.57 -6.98 3.58
N MET A 78 -13.01 -7.06 4.83
CA MET A 78 -13.72 -8.25 5.34
C MET A 78 -15.07 -8.53 4.69
N GLU A 79 -15.64 -7.59 3.92
CA GLU A 79 -16.87 -7.84 3.15
C GLU A 79 -16.63 -8.76 1.93
N TYR A 80 -15.37 -8.94 1.50
CA TYR A 80 -15.02 -9.80 0.37
C TYR A 80 -14.70 -11.21 0.84
N ASP A 81 -15.40 -12.24 0.33
CA ASP A 81 -15.09 -13.64 0.65
C ASP A 81 -13.76 -14.05 -0.03
N PRO A 82 -12.65 -14.23 0.71
CA PRO A 82 -11.34 -14.44 0.10
C PRO A 82 -11.30 -15.74 -0.71
N ARG A 83 -12.13 -16.73 -0.36
CA ARG A 83 -12.20 -18.04 -1.05
C ARG A 83 -12.82 -17.95 -2.45
N ARG A 84 -13.49 -16.83 -2.76
CA ARG A 84 -14.11 -16.58 -4.06
C ARG A 84 -13.23 -15.77 -5.00
N ILE A 85 -12.07 -15.32 -4.54
CA ILE A 85 -11.12 -14.57 -5.36
C ILE A 85 -10.35 -15.58 -6.21
N THR A 86 -10.66 -15.61 -7.50
CA THR A 86 -9.99 -16.50 -8.47
C THR A 86 -8.82 -15.85 -9.19
N ASP A 87 -8.69 -14.52 -9.09
CA ASP A 87 -7.57 -13.78 -9.67
C ASP A 87 -6.31 -14.02 -8.83
N THR A 88 -5.28 -14.55 -9.48
CA THR A 88 -4.00 -14.90 -8.86
C THR A 88 -2.92 -13.84 -9.11
N THR A 89 -3.26 -12.70 -9.68
CA THR A 89 -2.31 -11.59 -9.89
C THR A 89 -2.20 -10.72 -8.64
N PHE A 90 -1.02 -10.15 -8.39
CA PHE A 90 -0.83 -9.24 -7.24
C PHE A 90 -1.69 -7.98 -7.32
N ARG A 91 -1.90 -7.47 -8.53
CA ARG A 91 -2.47 -6.14 -8.76
C ARG A 91 -3.97 -6.10 -8.48
N SER A 92 -4.69 -7.14 -8.90
CA SER A 92 -6.15 -7.24 -8.79
C SER A 92 -6.68 -8.43 -7.98
N GLY A 93 -5.80 -9.33 -7.57
CA GLY A 93 -6.17 -10.64 -7.03
C GLY A 93 -5.76 -10.90 -5.60
N PHE A 94 -5.84 -12.19 -5.25
CA PHE A 94 -5.61 -12.69 -3.90
C PHE A 94 -4.23 -12.32 -3.32
N PRO A 95 -3.11 -12.36 -4.07
CA PRO A 95 -1.81 -11.98 -3.52
C PRO A 95 -1.75 -10.54 -3.02
N GLY A 96 -2.44 -9.59 -3.68
CA GLY A 96 -2.50 -8.19 -3.23
C GLY A 96 -3.28 -8.06 -1.92
N LEU A 97 -4.41 -8.76 -1.81
CA LEU A 97 -5.17 -8.88 -0.56
C LEU A 97 -4.32 -9.48 0.56
N SER A 98 -3.65 -10.60 0.28
CA SER A 98 -2.82 -11.29 1.28
C SER A 98 -1.61 -10.46 1.71
N CYS A 99 -1.03 -9.67 0.80
CA CYS A 99 0.01 -8.70 1.14
C CYS A 99 -0.50 -7.68 2.14
N TYR A 100 -1.67 -7.06 1.89
CA TYR A 100 -2.28 -6.11 2.81
C TYR A 100 -2.55 -6.74 4.19
N ILE A 101 -3.20 -7.91 4.23
CA ILE A 101 -3.51 -8.61 5.48
C ILE A 101 -2.23 -8.89 6.28
N ARG A 102 -1.17 -9.41 5.64
CA ARG A 102 0.12 -9.67 6.31
C ARG A 102 0.78 -8.39 6.80
N THR A 103 0.72 -7.32 6.03
CA THR A 103 1.28 -6.01 6.42
C THR A 103 0.59 -5.48 7.68
N ARG A 104 -0.74 -5.57 7.76
CA ARG A 104 -1.49 -5.22 8.98
C ARG A 104 -1.14 -6.13 10.14
N LEU A 105 -1.19 -7.45 9.96
CA LEU A 105 -0.93 -8.41 11.06
C LEU A 105 0.48 -8.29 11.66
N ASN A 106 1.48 -7.95 10.85
CA ASN A 106 2.88 -7.85 11.28
C ASN A 106 3.33 -6.40 11.57
N SER A 107 2.41 -5.44 11.53
CA SER A 107 2.75 -4.04 11.70
C SER A 107 3.26 -3.75 13.13
N PRO A 108 4.42 -3.08 13.28
CA PRO A 108 4.89 -2.59 14.57
C PRO A 108 4.14 -1.32 15.04
N CYS A 109 3.33 -0.70 14.19
CA CYS A 109 2.59 0.52 14.48
C CYS A 109 1.22 0.28 15.12
N ARG A 110 0.81 -0.98 15.26
CA ARG A 110 -0.49 -1.38 15.82
C ARG A 110 -0.43 -1.60 17.32
N ASN A 111 -1.60 -1.59 17.95
CA ASN A 111 -1.73 -2.03 19.32
C ASN A 111 -1.53 -3.58 19.39
N PRO A 112 -0.60 -4.08 20.23
CA PRO A 112 -0.35 -5.52 20.33
C PRO A 112 -1.53 -6.32 20.92
N ASP A 113 -2.48 -5.66 21.58
CA ASP A 113 -3.64 -6.28 22.20
C ASP A 113 -4.87 -6.37 21.27
N THR A 114 -4.75 -5.86 20.04
CA THR A 114 -5.84 -5.82 19.04
C THR A 114 -5.50 -6.68 17.83
N VAL A 115 -6.53 -7.15 17.12
CA VAL A 115 -6.39 -7.85 15.84
C VAL A 115 -7.24 -7.11 14.80
N PRO A 116 -6.71 -6.79 13.61
CA PRO A 116 -7.37 -5.90 12.65
C PRO A 116 -8.50 -6.61 11.88
N PHE A 117 -8.46 -7.94 11.86
CA PHE A 117 -9.44 -8.78 11.19
C PHE A 117 -10.03 -9.79 12.17
N ASP A 118 -11.29 -10.15 11.99
CA ASP A 118 -11.93 -11.14 12.85
C ASP A 118 -11.36 -12.56 12.60
N ALA A 119 -11.53 -13.43 13.60
CA ALA A 119 -10.97 -14.78 13.59
C ALA A 119 -11.55 -15.67 12.48
N LEU A 120 -12.80 -15.47 12.07
CA LEU A 120 -13.40 -16.25 10.99
C LEU A 120 -12.76 -15.87 9.66
N TYR A 121 -12.67 -14.56 9.38
CA TYR A 121 -12.05 -14.04 8.17
C TYR A 121 -10.60 -14.51 8.03
N LEU A 122 -9.81 -14.41 9.10
CA LEU A 122 -8.43 -14.88 9.11
C LEU A 122 -8.34 -16.39 8.84
N SER A 123 -9.20 -17.19 9.46
CA SER A 123 -9.22 -18.64 9.21
C SER A 123 -9.56 -18.99 7.77
N GLU A 124 -10.46 -18.24 7.12
CA GLU A 124 -10.82 -18.46 5.72
C GLU A 124 -9.68 -18.05 4.78
N TRP A 125 -9.01 -16.94 5.09
CA TRP A 125 -7.83 -16.46 4.36
C TRP A 125 -6.65 -17.43 4.46
N GLU A 126 -6.32 -17.93 5.65
CA GLU A 126 -5.21 -18.86 5.91
C GLU A 126 -5.36 -20.20 5.18
N ASN A 127 -6.59 -20.64 4.92
CA ASN A 127 -6.87 -21.91 4.25
C ASN A 127 -6.68 -21.86 2.72
N ILE A 128 -6.43 -20.68 2.14
CA ILE A 128 -6.24 -20.52 0.70
C ILE A 128 -4.75 -20.73 0.39
N PRO A 129 -4.40 -21.64 -0.54
CA PRO A 129 -3.02 -21.84 -0.94
C PRO A 129 -2.44 -20.55 -1.53
N ASP A 130 -1.45 -19.97 -0.85
CA ASP A 130 -0.81 -18.75 -1.30
C ASP A 130 0.65 -19.01 -1.71
N ASN A 131 0.91 -18.95 -3.02
CA ASN A 131 2.25 -19.10 -3.57
C ASN A 131 2.96 -17.74 -3.76
N SER A 132 2.45 -16.66 -3.17
CA SER A 132 3.01 -15.30 -3.30
C SER A 132 4.16 -15.01 -2.33
N GLU A 133 5.12 -15.93 -2.21
CA GLU A 133 6.31 -15.74 -1.34
C GLU A 133 7.09 -14.46 -1.67
N GLU A 134 7.09 -14.05 -2.93
CA GLU A 134 7.72 -12.81 -3.38
C GLU A 134 7.03 -11.53 -2.87
N TRP A 135 5.80 -11.61 -2.37
CA TRP A 135 5.05 -10.48 -1.81
C TRP A 135 5.00 -10.51 -0.28
N GLN A 136 5.86 -11.33 0.33
CA GLN A 136 6.08 -11.39 1.77
C GLN A 136 7.35 -10.62 2.15
N GLY A 137 7.37 -10.10 3.38
CA GLY A 137 8.53 -9.45 3.99
C GLY A 137 8.30 -7.98 4.35
N ALA A 138 9.41 -7.26 4.56
CA ALA A 138 9.39 -5.86 4.93
C ALA A 138 8.79 -4.99 3.80
N THR A 139 8.06 -3.95 4.20
CA THR A 139 7.33 -3.09 3.26
C THR A 139 8.24 -2.37 2.27
N GLU A 140 9.50 -2.06 2.64
CA GLU A 140 10.48 -1.44 1.75
C GLU A 140 10.86 -2.39 0.60
N GLN A 141 10.97 -3.69 0.87
CA GLN A 141 11.29 -4.68 -0.17
C GLN A 141 10.12 -4.84 -1.14
N ILE A 142 8.90 -4.84 -0.61
CA ILE A 142 7.67 -4.88 -1.42
C ILE A 142 7.57 -3.61 -2.28
N LEU A 143 7.87 -2.43 -1.70
CA LEU A 143 7.87 -1.16 -2.42
C LEU A 143 8.82 -1.17 -3.62
N ILE A 144 10.05 -1.67 -3.44
CA ILE A 144 11.05 -1.81 -4.50
C ILE A 144 10.57 -2.78 -5.60
N ARG A 145 9.85 -3.84 -5.23
CA ARG A 145 9.27 -4.77 -6.22
C ARG A 145 8.16 -4.10 -7.04
N ILE A 146 7.28 -3.33 -6.39
CA ILE A 146 6.18 -2.59 -7.05
C ILE A 146 6.72 -1.50 -7.98
N SER A 147 7.72 -0.73 -7.55
CA SER A 147 8.30 0.35 -8.36
C SER A 147 9.02 -0.15 -9.62
N GLY A 148 9.37 -1.44 -9.68
CA GLY A 148 10.13 -2.03 -10.78
C GLY A 148 11.55 -1.47 -10.86
N THR A 149 12.23 -1.60 -11.99
CA THR A 149 13.62 -1.08 -12.16
C THR A 149 13.84 -0.29 -13.44
N SER A 150 12.84 -0.24 -14.33
CA SER A 150 12.97 0.36 -15.65
C SER A 150 12.43 1.80 -15.68
N PRO A 151 13.08 2.73 -16.39
CA PRO A 151 12.51 4.06 -16.59
C PRO A 151 11.20 3.98 -17.39
N PRO A 152 10.21 4.84 -17.07
CA PRO A 152 9.05 5.05 -17.91
C PRO A 152 9.51 5.63 -19.26
N ASN A 153 9.66 4.78 -20.29
CA ASN A 153 10.00 5.19 -21.65
C ASN A 153 11.33 5.97 -21.81
N LYS A 154 11.60 6.47 -23.02
CA LYS A 154 12.80 7.28 -23.34
C LYS A 154 12.80 8.65 -22.66
N ASN A 155 11.63 9.18 -22.29
CA ASN A 155 11.43 10.42 -21.54
C ASN A 155 10.55 10.16 -20.33
N ILE A 156 10.99 10.64 -19.16
CA ILE A 156 10.33 10.39 -17.87
C ILE A 156 8.90 10.95 -17.79
N THR A 157 8.59 11.96 -18.61
CA THR A 157 7.28 12.63 -18.70
C THR A 157 6.25 11.83 -19.48
N ASP A 158 6.68 10.81 -20.23
CA ASP A 158 5.82 10.08 -21.16
C ASP A 158 5.23 8.81 -20.53
N GLY A 159 5.54 8.53 -19.26
CA GLY A 159 4.99 7.42 -18.50
C GLY A 159 3.85 7.83 -17.56
N PRO A 160 3.12 6.83 -17.01
CA PRO A 160 2.12 7.08 -15.99
C PRO A 160 2.74 7.69 -14.72
N PRO A 161 1.97 8.42 -13.91
CA PRO A 161 2.50 9.08 -12.72
C PRO A 161 2.69 8.13 -11.52
N GLY A 162 2.13 6.91 -11.57
CA GLY A 162 2.15 5.94 -10.47
C GLY A 162 3.52 5.31 -10.17
N LEU A 163 3.53 4.33 -9.26
CA LEU A 163 4.74 3.60 -8.91
C LEU A 163 5.18 2.70 -10.06
N GLU A 164 4.33 1.76 -10.46
CA GLU A 164 4.73 0.75 -11.42
C GLU A 164 4.85 1.31 -12.83
N ASN A 165 6.04 1.14 -13.43
CA ASN A 165 6.40 1.69 -14.75
C ASN A 165 6.12 3.19 -14.88
N GLY A 166 6.03 3.91 -13.77
CA GLY A 166 5.69 5.32 -13.72
C GLY A 166 6.81 6.18 -13.13
N CYS A 167 6.66 7.49 -13.26
CA CYS A 167 7.71 8.43 -12.86
C CYS A 167 7.94 8.44 -11.34
N ALA A 168 6.90 8.24 -10.53
CA ALA A 168 7.04 8.14 -9.08
C ALA A 168 7.87 6.92 -8.67
N GLY A 169 7.63 5.75 -9.25
CA GLY A 169 8.42 4.55 -8.93
C GLY A 169 9.86 4.64 -9.42
N TYR A 170 10.08 5.18 -10.62
CA TYR A 170 11.44 5.42 -11.10
C TYR A 170 12.21 6.41 -10.22
N GLY A 171 11.57 7.52 -9.83
CA GLY A 171 12.14 8.48 -8.89
C GLY A 171 12.45 7.83 -7.54
N LEU A 172 11.51 7.08 -7.00
CA LEU A 172 11.68 6.35 -5.74
C LEU A 172 12.87 5.38 -5.79
N ASN A 173 13.05 4.64 -6.88
CA ASN A 173 14.20 3.75 -7.07
C ASN A 173 15.55 4.46 -7.14
N ILE A 174 15.57 5.76 -7.46
CA ILE A 174 16.78 6.57 -7.39
C ILE A 174 17.03 7.00 -5.94
N LEU A 175 15.97 7.33 -5.19
CA LEU A 175 16.06 7.77 -3.79
C LEU A 175 16.43 6.64 -2.82
N LEU A 176 16.02 5.40 -3.11
CA LEU A 176 16.23 4.22 -2.25
C LEU A 176 17.56 3.47 -2.49
N LYS A 177 18.45 3.99 -3.35
CA LYS A 177 19.79 3.43 -3.61
C LYS A 177 20.86 4.12 -2.80
#